data_AF-A0A2I0K8C4-F1
#
_entry.id   AF-A0A2I0K8C4-F1
#
_cell.length_a   1.000
_cell.length_b   1.000
_cell.length_c   1.000
_cell.angle_alpha   90.00
_cell.angle_beta   90.00
_cell.angle_gamma   90.00
#
_symmetry.space_group_name_H-M   'P 1'
#
loop_
_entity.id
_entity.type
_entity.pdbx_description
1 polymer ?
#
loop_
_entity_poly.entity_id
_entity_poly.type
_entity_poly.pdbx_seq_one_letter_code
_entity_poly.pdbx_strand_id
1 'polypeptide(L)'
;MMRAPLHGFAFWFDVEFNGPAISPASNHVTATFAESSNDQPMDYSQRKKRPNPNEALVLSTAPEDPPTHWQQTLIYFYEPIPVEQDQLIEGSVTLSQSKENPRFMNIHLEYTSGGRSFVKESVMR
;
A
#
# COMPACT_ATOMS: atom_id res chain seq x y z
N MET A 1 -12.08 -14.83 26.71
CA MET A 1 -10.93 -14.23 26.01
C MET A 1 -11.18 -14.41 24.52
N MET A 2 -11.15 -13.34 23.72
CA MET A 2 -11.35 -13.44 22.28
C MET A 2 -10.12 -14.11 21.66
N ARG A 3 -10.34 -15.12 20.81
CA ARG A 3 -9.29 -15.85 20.10
C ARG A 3 -9.60 -15.82 18.61
N ALA A 4 -8.57 -15.67 17.80
CA ALA A 4 -8.69 -15.72 16.36
C ALA A 4 -7.49 -16.44 15.72
N PRO A 5 -7.68 -17.07 14.55
CA PRO A 5 -6.58 -17.58 13.75
C PRO A 5 -5.93 -16.45 12.93
N LEU A 6 -4.61 -16.27 13.07
CA LEU A 6 -3.80 -15.42 12.21
C LEU A 6 -3.30 -16.23 11.01
N HIS A 7 -3.74 -15.87 9.81
CA HIS A 7 -3.43 -16.60 8.57
C HIS A 7 -2.21 -16.06 7.82
N GLY A 8 -1.71 -14.88 8.17
CA GLY A 8 -0.63 -14.24 7.45
C GLY A 8 -0.55 -12.75 7.74
N PHE A 9 0.36 -12.08 7.02
CA PHE A 9 0.52 -10.63 7.06
C PHE A 9 0.13 -10.01 5.72
N ALA A 10 -0.54 -8.86 5.77
CA ALA A 10 -0.81 -8.02 4.62
C ALA A 10 0.13 -6.80 4.67
N PHE A 11 0.69 -6.44 3.52
CA PHE A 11 1.56 -5.28 3.34
C PHE A 11 0.95 -4.35 2.29
N TRP A 12 1.11 -3.05 2.53
CA TRP A 12 0.71 -1.97 1.63
C TRP A 12 1.74 -0.83 1.74
N PHE A 13 1.59 0.20 0.92
CA PHE A 13 2.46 1.36 0.97
C PHE A 13 1.67 2.65 0.76
N ASP A 14 2.25 3.74 1.27
CA ASP A 14 1.78 5.10 1.04
C ASP A 14 2.83 5.86 0.23
N VAL A 15 2.36 6.77 -0.63
CA VAL A 15 3.20 7.67 -1.42
C VAL A 15 2.85 9.10 -1.07
N GLU A 16 3.84 9.83 -0.56
CA GLU A 16 3.72 11.24 -0.21
C GLU A 16 4.46 12.11 -1.23
N PHE A 17 3.77 13.13 -1.76
CA PHE A 17 4.33 14.06 -2.75
C PHE A 17 4.83 15.34 -2.07
N ASN A 18 6.04 15.27 -1.50
CA ASN A 18 6.69 16.37 -0.77
C ASN A 18 7.46 17.38 -1.65
N GLY A 19 7.24 17.36 -2.97
CA GLY A 19 7.89 18.31 -3.88
C GLY A 19 7.35 19.73 -3.67
N PRO A 20 8.14 20.78 -3.98
CA PRO A 20 7.63 22.14 -3.95
C PRO A 20 6.38 22.22 -4.82
N ALA A 21 5.28 22.74 -4.26
CA ALA A 21 4.09 23.04 -5.03
C ALA A 21 4.54 23.99 -6.15
N ILE A 22 4.54 23.52 -7.40
CA ILE A 22 4.76 24.38 -8.54
C ILE A 22 3.59 25.34 -8.52
N SER A 23 3.81 26.54 -7.97
CA SER A 23 2.92 27.68 -8.13
C SER A 23 2.60 27.74 -9.62
N PRO A 24 1.33 27.80 -10.05
CA PRO A 24 1.04 27.92 -11.47
C PRO A 24 1.68 29.23 -11.92
N ALA A 25 2.79 29.13 -12.65
CA ALA A 25 3.28 30.22 -13.44
C ALA A 25 2.10 30.59 -14.34
N SER A 26 1.63 31.83 -14.18
CA SER A 26 0.60 32.45 -14.99
C SER A 26 1.06 32.47 -16.45
N ASN A 27 0.92 31.34 -17.14
CA ASN A 27 1.07 31.25 -18.57
C ASN A 27 -0.22 30.62 -19.08
N HIS A 28 -1.12 31.49 -19.52
CA HIS A 28 -2.14 31.15 -20.49
C HIS A 28 -1.46 30.47 -21.70
N VAL A 29 -1.36 29.15 -21.66
CA VAL A 29 -1.17 28.35 -22.86
C VAL A 29 -2.28 27.32 -22.82
N THR A 30 -3.33 27.63 -23.56
CA THR A 30 -4.41 26.72 -23.90
C THR A 30 -3.78 25.49 -24.54
N ALA A 31 -3.64 24.41 -23.77
CA ALA A 31 -3.26 23.12 -24.31
C ALA A 31 -4.51 22.54 -24.98
N THR A 32 -4.70 22.88 -26.25
CA THR A 32 -5.70 22.26 -27.13
C THR A 32 -5.27 20.83 -27.43
N PHE A 33 -5.56 19.92 -26.50
CA PHE A 33 -5.65 18.50 -26.84
C PHE A 33 -7.00 18.32 -27.53
N ALA A 34 -6.94 18.07 -28.84
CA ALA A 34 -8.11 17.68 -29.61
C ALA A 34 -8.54 16.28 -29.17
N GLU A 35 -9.46 16.22 -28.20
CA GLU A 35 -10.17 14.98 -27.88
C GLU A 35 -11.24 14.75 -28.94
N SER A 36 -11.15 13.57 -29.55
CA SER A 36 -12.15 13.04 -30.44
C SER A 36 -13.39 12.69 -29.62
N SER A 37 -14.51 13.29 -29.99
CA SER A 37 -15.85 13.15 -29.40
C SER A 37 -16.34 11.71 -29.23
N ASN A 38 -16.79 11.33 -28.02
CA ASN A 38 -18.20 10.98 -27.78
C ASN A 38 -18.55 10.90 -26.27
N ASP A 39 -19.66 11.52 -25.90
CA ASP A 39 -20.15 11.85 -24.56
C ASP A 39 -20.51 10.68 -23.62
N GLN A 40 -20.22 10.85 -22.32
CA GLN A 40 -21.23 10.83 -21.25
C GLN A 40 -20.79 11.69 -20.04
N PRO A 41 -21.65 12.56 -19.48
CA PRO A 41 -21.30 13.37 -18.32
C PRO A 41 -21.59 12.60 -17.03
N MET A 42 -20.57 12.06 -16.38
CA MET A 42 -20.66 11.71 -14.97
C MET A 42 -20.34 12.95 -14.14
N ASP A 43 -21.40 13.44 -13.48
CA ASP A 43 -21.43 14.57 -12.57
C ASP A 43 -20.50 14.32 -11.36
N TYR A 44 -19.20 14.59 -11.54
CA TYR A 44 -18.25 14.72 -10.44
C TYR A 44 -18.34 16.13 -9.83
N SER A 45 -19.54 16.53 -9.40
CA SER A 45 -19.74 17.69 -8.54
C SER A 45 -19.44 17.36 -7.07
N GLN A 46 -18.33 16.67 -6.81
CA GLN A 46 -17.65 16.78 -5.53
C GLN A 46 -16.43 17.67 -5.75
N ARG A 47 -16.65 18.98 -5.58
CA ARG A 47 -15.58 19.91 -5.20
C ARG A 47 -14.97 19.38 -3.90
N LYS A 48 -14.02 18.44 -4.00
CA LYS A 48 -13.06 18.17 -2.93
C LYS A 48 -12.43 19.52 -2.65
N LYS A 49 -12.77 20.09 -1.48
CA LYS A 49 -12.02 21.20 -0.88
C LYS A 49 -10.56 20.85 -1.09
N ARG A 50 -9.81 21.74 -1.77
CA ARG A 50 -8.37 21.56 -1.93
C ARG A 50 -7.82 21.23 -0.54
N PRO A 51 -7.03 20.16 -0.38
CA PRO A 51 -6.25 19.96 0.84
C PRO A 51 -5.54 21.28 1.12
N ASN A 52 -5.34 21.59 2.40
CA ASN A 52 -4.55 22.75 2.78
C ASN A 52 -3.29 22.74 1.89
N PRO A 53 -2.89 23.83 1.23
CA PRO A 53 -1.74 23.81 0.32
C PRO A 53 -0.42 23.46 1.03
N ASN A 54 -0.46 23.36 2.36
CA ASN A 54 0.62 22.95 3.24
C ASN A 54 0.50 21.49 3.74
N GLU A 55 -0.54 20.77 3.34
CA GLU A 55 -0.74 19.35 3.63
C GLU A 55 -0.24 18.55 2.42
N ALA A 56 0.68 17.61 2.67
CA ALA A 56 1.24 16.81 1.61
C ALA A 56 0.15 15.93 0.98
N LEU A 57 0.15 15.83 -0.35
CA LEU A 57 -0.72 14.90 -1.03
C LEU A 57 -0.22 13.47 -0.74
N VAL A 58 -1.07 12.64 -0.15
CA VAL A 58 -0.79 11.23 0.11
C VAL A 58 -1.72 10.36 -0.73
N LEU A 59 -1.16 9.33 -1.37
CA LEU A 59 -1.89 8.23 -1.99
C LEU A 59 -1.57 6.95 -1.22
N SER A 60 -2.60 6.30 -0.69
CA SER A 60 -2.46 5.04 0.04
C SER A 60 -3.00 3.86 -0.75
N THR A 61 -2.45 2.67 -0.49
CA THR A 61 -3.03 1.38 -0.91
C THR A 61 -3.54 0.56 0.29
N ALA A 62 -3.77 1.20 1.44
CA ALA A 62 -4.28 0.57 2.65
C ALA A 62 -5.66 -0.08 2.43
N PRO A 63 -5.99 -1.17 3.14
CA PRO A 63 -7.26 -1.87 2.98
C PRO A 63 -8.49 -1.04 3.42
N GLU A 64 -8.32 -0.03 4.26
CA GLU A 64 -9.35 0.91 4.69
C GLU A 64 -9.64 2.04 3.68
N ASP A 65 -8.75 2.24 2.70
CA ASP A 65 -8.84 3.28 1.69
C ASP A 65 -9.48 2.77 0.37
N PRO A 66 -9.91 3.68 -0.54
CA PRO A 66 -10.45 3.29 -1.83
C PRO A 66 -9.50 2.36 -2.62
N PRO A 67 -10.01 1.28 -3.24
CA PRO A 67 -9.17 0.32 -3.96
C PRO A 67 -8.32 0.95 -5.06
N THR A 68 -7.05 0.54 -5.12
CA THR A 68 -6.12 0.89 -6.20
C THR A 68 -5.78 -0.35 -7.03
N HIS A 69 -5.19 -0.15 -8.21
CA HIS A 69 -4.75 -1.28 -9.04
C HIS A 69 -3.59 -2.09 -8.42
N TRP A 70 -2.89 -1.54 -7.42
CA TRP A 70 -1.83 -2.23 -6.68
C TRP A 70 -2.37 -3.23 -5.65
N GLN A 71 -3.60 -3.05 -5.17
CA GLN A 71 -4.19 -3.87 -4.10
C GLN A 71 -3.25 -3.94 -2.86
N GLN A 72 -3.18 -5.11 -2.21
CA GLN A 72 -2.32 -5.40 -1.07
C GLN A 72 -1.51 -6.68 -1.33
N THR A 73 -0.34 -6.79 -0.69
CA THR A 73 0.50 -7.99 -0.78
C THR A 73 0.30 -8.87 0.45
N LEU A 74 -0.21 -10.09 0.26
CA LEU A 74 -0.45 -11.04 1.36
C LEU A 74 0.64 -12.12 1.41
N ILE A 75 1.20 -12.32 2.60
CA ILE A 75 2.10 -13.44 2.92
C ILE A 75 1.37 -14.40 3.86
N TYR A 76 0.88 -15.50 3.29
CA TYR A 76 0.14 -16.52 4.04
C TYR A 76 1.06 -17.49 4.78
N PHE A 77 0.60 -17.91 5.95
CA PHE A 77 1.11 -19.06 6.67
C PHE A 77 0.44 -20.33 6.15
N TYR A 78 1.16 -21.45 6.22
CA TYR A 78 0.57 -22.75 5.89
C TYR A 78 -0.41 -23.20 6.98
N GLU A 79 0.00 -23.04 8.24
CA GLU A 79 -0.85 -23.28 9.41
C GLU A 79 -1.17 -21.95 10.09
N PRO A 80 -2.47 -21.62 10.29
CA PRO A 80 -2.84 -20.42 11.03
C PRO A 80 -2.36 -20.47 12.48
N ILE A 81 -1.91 -19.33 13.00
CA ILE A 81 -1.43 -19.22 14.36
C ILE A 81 -2.60 -18.81 15.27
N PRO A 82 -2.93 -19.57 16.32
CA PRO A 82 -3.93 -19.14 17.29
C PRO A 82 -3.38 -17.96 18.09
N VAL A 83 -4.09 -16.84 18.05
CA VAL A 83 -3.75 -15.64 18.82
C VAL A 83 -4.90 -15.26 19.73
N GLU A 84 -4.54 -14.65 20.86
CA GLU A 84 -5.49 -14.07 21.80
C GLU A 84 -5.50 -12.55 21.67
N GLN A 85 -6.58 -11.91 22.09
CA GLN A 85 -6.63 -10.45 22.16
C GLN A 85 -5.44 -9.92 22.98
N ASP A 86 -4.84 -8.82 22.50
CA ASP A 86 -3.71 -8.14 23.11
C ASP A 86 -2.39 -8.95 23.14
N GLN A 87 -2.35 -10.10 22.44
CA GLN A 87 -1.12 -10.86 22.24
C GLN A 87 -0.15 -10.09 21.34
N LEU A 88 1.04 -9.78 21.88
CA LEU A 88 2.09 -9.13 21.12
C LEU A 88 2.65 -10.07 20.05
N ILE A 89 2.74 -9.55 18.83
CA ILE A 89 3.48 -10.16 17.72
C ILE A 89 4.56 -9.16 17.34
N GLU A 90 5.82 -9.56 17.49
CA GLU A 90 6.98 -8.72 17.23
C GLU A 90 7.94 -9.47 16.30
N GLY A 91 8.68 -8.73 15.47
CA GLY A 91 9.51 -9.37 14.45
C GLY A 91 10.17 -8.40 13.49
N SER A 92 10.70 -8.94 12.40
CA SER A 92 11.33 -8.19 11.33
C SER A 92 10.96 -8.75 9.95
N VAL A 93 10.97 -7.87 8.95
CA VAL A 93 10.86 -8.23 7.53
C VAL A 93 12.08 -7.72 6.82
N THR A 94 12.79 -8.63 6.15
CA THR A 94 13.94 -8.31 5.30
C THR A 94 13.56 -8.55 3.84
N LEU A 95 13.65 -7.49 3.04
CA LEU A 95 13.44 -7.54 1.59
C LEU A 95 14.81 -7.52 0.89
N SER A 96 15.05 -8.47 -0.01
CA SER A 96 16.29 -8.50 -0.78
C SER A 96 16.06 -8.87 -2.25
N GLN A 97 16.90 -8.37 -3.14
CA GLN A 97 16.86 -8.74 -4.55
C GLN A 97 17.36 -10.19 -4.73
N SER A 98 16.65 -10.98 -5.54
CA SER A 98 17.08 -12.35 -5.84
C SER A 98 18.32 -12.37 -6.74
N LYS A 99 19.23 -13.31 -6.48
CA LYS A 99 20.40 -13.61 -7.33
C LYS A 99 20.03 -14.38 -8.60
N GLU A 100 18.90 -15.09 -8.60
CA GLU A 100 18.44 -15.87 -9.76
C GLU A 100 17.81 -14.97 -10.82
N ASN A 101 17.04 -13.97 -10.40
CA ASN A 101 16.42 -13.00 -11.27
C ASN A 101 16.32 -11.64 -10.56
N PRO A 102 16.92 -10.56 -11.08
CA PRO A 102 16.92 -9.25 -10.43
C PRO A 102 15.52 -8.61 -10.33
N ARG A 103 14.51 -9.16 -11.04
CA ARG A 103 13.11 -8.74 -10.92
C ARG A 103 12.36 -9.42 -9.77
N PHE A 104 12.92 -10.47 -9.19
CA PHE A 104 12.30 -11.15 -8.06
C PHE A 104 12.76 -10.55 -6.73
N MET A 105 11.83 -10.48 -5.77
CA MET A 105 12.08 -9.99 -4.42
C MET A 105 11.95 -11.15 -3.43
N ASN A 106 13.04 -11.44 -2.74
CA ASN A 106 13.04 -12.36 -1.60
C ASN A 106 12.50 -11.62 -0.38
N ILE A 107 11.61 -12.26 0.35
CA ILE A 107 10.99 -11.76 1.56
C ILE A 107 11.27 -12.76 2.67
N HIS A 108 12.05 -12.32 3.66
CA HIS A 108 12.38 -13.08 4.85
C HIS A 108 11.67 -12.44 6.05
N LEU A 109 10.74 -13.17 6.65
CA LEU A 109 9.92 -12.72 7.77
C LEU A 109 10.25 -13.56 9.00
N GLU A 110 10.72 -12.91 10.06
CA GLU A 110 10.93 -13.52 11.38
C GLU A 110 10.01 -12.84 12.39
N TYR A 111 9.33 -13.62 13.23
CA TYR A 111 8.48 -13.04 14.28
C TYR A 111 8.28 -13.99 15.44
N THR A 112 7.91 -13.44 16.60
CA THR A 112 7.56 -14.18 17.79
C THR A 112 6.09 -13.95 18.15
N SER A 113 5.45 -14.97 18.70
CA SER A 113 4.07 -14.91 19.16
C SER A 113 3.83 -15.98 20.22
N GLY A 114 3.34 -15.58 21.40
CA GLY A 114 3.08 -16.52 22.51
C GLY A 114 4.31 -17.32 22.96
N GLY A 115 5.50 -16.70 22.95
CA GLY A 115 6.76 -17.36 23.33
C GLY A 115 7.34 -18.34 22.28
N ARG A 116 6.77 -18.37 21.07
CA ARG A 116 7.28 -19.18 19.96
C ARG A 116 7.85 -18.28 18.87
N SER A 117 8.92 -18.73 18.23
CA SER A 117 9.53 -18.04 17.07
C SER A 117 9.14 -18.72 15.77
N PHE A 118 8.94 -17.92 14.74
CA PHE A 118 8.51 -18.33 13.41
C PHE A 118 9.39 -17.67 12.36
N VAL A 119 9.65 -18.41 11.28
CA VAL A 119 10.37 -17.90 10.09
C VAL A 119 9.57 -18.27 8.85
N LYS A 120 9.42 -17.31 7.94
CA LYS A 120 8.76 -17.50 6.64
C LYS A 120 9.62 -16.91 5.54
N GLU A 121 9.97 -17.76 4.60
CA GLU A 121 10.60 -17.37 3.34
C GLU A 121 9.54 -17.29 2.24
N SER A 122 9.59 -16.23 1.45
CA SER A 122 8.75 -16.07 0.26
C SER A 122 9.55 -15.41 -0.86
N VAL A 123 9.18 -15.70 -2.11
CA VAL A 123 9.75 -15.03 -3.29
C VAL A 123 8.60 -14.45 -4.09
N MET A 124 8.59 -13.13 -4.23
CA MET A 124 7.70 -12.44 -5.14
C MET A 124 8.34 -12.47 -6.53
N ARG A 125 7.65 -13.10 -7.49
CA ARG A 125 8.14 -13.36 -8.85
C ARG A 125 7.45 -12.49 -9.87
#